data_AF-A0A258AVH8-F1
#
_entry.id   AF-A0A258AVH8-F1
#
_cell.length_a   1.000
_cell.length_b   1.000
_cell.length_c   1.000
_cell.angle_alpha   90.00
_cell.angle_beta   90.00
_cell.angle_gamma   90.00
#
_symmetry.space_group_name_H-M   'P 1'
#
loop_
_entity.id
_entity.type
_entity.pdbx_description
1 polymer ?
#
loop_
_entity_poly.entity_id
_entity_poly.type
_entity_poly.pdbx_seq_one_letter_code
_entity_poly.pdbx_strand_id
1 'polypeptide(L)'
;MSYPIDALIYALDVNPDISTEGRVLFLRAQEHPALEHFAGRLVCQQTWKPKANLLQAAGHRVEREVNGLFDLVLVLPDPQRDLMVADLARAHDYLAPGGVLMAAVHNDAGSKRCEQYLREVAGQITSLSKHHSRAFWASKQENKPWKADLLERWRQGAVMRRILDGRFWSRPGLFNWDRIDEGSALLAKHLPETIEGNVADFGCGWGFLSDHLLRNCRTRTGRTSPPALSAPSLTPSS
;
A
#
# COMPACT_ATOMS: atom_id res chain seq x y z
N MET A 1 -4.58 -11.58 -20.01
CA MET A 1 -3.52 -10.80 -19.35
C MET A 1 -3.16 -11.57 -18.09
N SER A 2 -1.88 -11.82 -17.83
CA SER A 2 -1.45 -12.70 -16.74
C SER A 2 -1.24 -11.87 -15.49
N TYR A 3 -2.00 -12.14 -14.42
CA TYR A 3 -1.94 -11.33 -13.21
C TYR A 3 -1.24 -12.10 -12.08
N PRO A 4 -0.52 -11.41 -11.17
CA PRO A 4 0.08 -12.04 -9.99
C PRO A 4 -0.92 -12.82 -9.13
N ILE A 5 -2.19 -12.40 -9.10
CA ILE A 5 -3.25 -13.12 -8.41
C ILE A 5 -3.46 -14.53 -8.98
N ASP A 6 -3.30 -14.75 -10.29
CA ASP A 6 -3.47 -16.08 -10.89
C ASP A 6 -2.40 -17.05 -10.36
N ALA A 7 -1.16 -16.58 -10.19
CA ALA A 7 -0.09 -17.38 -9.59
C ALA A 7 -0.33 -17.63 -8.10
N LEU A 8 -0.93 -16.68 -7.40
CA LEU A 8 -1.31 -16.82 -5.99
C LEU A 8 -2.40 -17.89 -5.83
N ILE A 9 -3.47 -17.81 -6.62
CA ILE A 9 -4.56 -18.80 -6.62
C ILE A 9 -4.03 -20.17 -7.00
N TYR A 10 -3.22 -20.28 -8.06
CA TYR A 10 -2.58 -21.54 -8.42
C TYR A 10 -1.74 -22.13 -7.29
N ALA A 11 -1.07 -21.30 -6.48
CA ALA A 11 -0.32 -21.77 -5.32
C ALA A 11 -1.21 -22.32 -4.21
N LEU A 12 -2.40 -21.76 -4.02
CA LEU A 12 -3.39 -22.29 -3.08
C LEU A 12 -3.99 -23.61 -3.61
N ASP A 13 -4.28 -23.69 -4.91
CA ASP A 13 -4.86 -24.89 -5.53
C ASP A 13 -3.93 -26.11 -5.40
N VAL A 14 -2.62 -25.92 -5.57
CA VAL A 14 -1.63 -27.01 -5.42
C VAL A 14 -1.17 -27.23 -3.97
N ASN A 15 -1.61 -26.40 -3.02
CA ASN A 15 -1.36 -26.54 -1.58
C ASN A 15 -2.66 -26.31 -0.79
N PRO A 16 -3.69 -27.16 -0.98
CA PRO A 16 -5.04 -26.90 -0.49
C PRO A 16 -5.10 -26.70 1.03
N ASP A 17 -4.27 -27.43 1.77
CA ASP A 17 -4.16 -27.39 3.24
C ASP A 17 -3.88 -26.00 3.82
N ILE A 18 -3.23 -25.11 3.06
CA ILE A 18 -2.95 -23.72 3.50
C ILE A 18 -4.25 -22.90 3.60
N SER A 19 -5.26 -23.28 2.83
CA SER A 19 -6.43 -22.47 2.53
C SER A 19 -7.74 -23.03 3.10
N THR A 20 -7.71 -24.22 3.72
CA THR A 20 -8.90 -24.98 4.11
C THR A 20 -9.74 -24.28 5.17
N GLU A 21 -9.09 -23.78 6.23
CA GLU A 21 -9.77 -23.21 7.40
C GLU A 21 -9.17 -21.87 7.82
N GLY A 22 -9.73 -21.25 8.85
CA GLY A 22 -9.21 -20.04 9.45
C GLY A 22 -9.58 -18.73 8.73
N ARG A 23 -9.25 -17.62 9.37
CA ARG A 23 -9.50 -16.26 8.89
C ARG A 23 -8.47 -15.90 7.83
N VAL A 24 -8.95 -15.26 6.75
CA VAL A 24 -8.09 -14.86 5.62
C VAL A 24 -8.10 -13.35 5.46
N LEU A 25 -6.90 -12.76 5.36
CA LEU A 25 -6.72 -11.37 4.99
C LEU A 25 -6.06 -11.30 3.62
N PHE A 26 -6.62 -10.48 2.73
CA PHE A 26 -5.98 -10.16 1.47
C PHE A 26 -5.59 -8.67 1.41
N LEU A 27 -4.31 -8.39 1.58
CA LEU A 27 -3.74 -7.06 1.45
C LEU A 27 -3.51 -6.70 -0.01
N ARG A 28 -3.83 -5.45 -0.38
CA ARG A 28 -3.81 -4.97 -1.77
C ARG A 28 -4.64 -5.86 -2.70
N ALA A 29 -5.76 -6.35 -2.18
CA ALA A 29 -6.61 -7.33 -2.81
C ALA A 29 -7.00 -6.93 -4.23
N GLN A 30 -7.00 -7.90 -5.14
CA GLN A 30 -7.58 -7.79 -6.46
C GLN A 30 -8.74 -8.77 -6.54
N GLU A 31 -9.82 -8.38 -7.21
CA GLU A 31 -10.96 -9.27 -7.41
C GLU A 31 -10.53 -10.45 -8.31
N HIS A 32 -11.00 -11.64 -7.96
CA HIS A 32 -10.82 -12.86 -8.72
C HIS A 32 -11.89 -13.89 -8.31
N PRO A 33 -12.51 -14.63 -9.24
CA PRO A 33 -13.60 -15.57 -8.93
C PRO A 33 -13.26 -16.62 -7.85
N ALA A 34 -12.03 -17.11 -7.83
CA ALA A 34 -11.58 -18.09 -6.82
C ALA A 34 -11.59 -17.57 -5.37
N LEU A 35 -11.77 -16.26 -5.15
CA LEU A 35 -11.93 -15.71 -3.79
C LEU A 35 -13.23 -16.19 -3.12
N GLU A 36 -14.21 -16.69 -3.88
CA GLU A 36 -15.42 -17.33 -3.35
C GLU A 36 -15.10 -18.50 -2.41
N HIS A 37 -13.98 -19.19 -2.61
CA HIS A 37 -13.46 -20.23 -1.70
C HIS A 37 -13.27 -19.75 -0.25
N PHE A 38 -13.13 -18.44 -0.07
CA PHE A 38 -12.95 -17.78 1.22
C PHE A 38 -14.21 -17.05 1.72
N ALA A 39 -15.38 -17.31 1.11
CA ALA A 39 -16.64 -16.67 1.50
C ALA A 39 -16.90 -16.81 3.01
N GLY A 40 -17.33 -15.72 3.65
CA GLY A 40 -17.58 -15.64 5.10
C GLY A 40 -16.34 -15.49 5.99
N ARG A 41 -15.13 -15.74 5.50
CA ARG A 41 -13.87 -15.66 6.28
C ARG A 41 -12.79 -14.76 5.68
N LEU A 42 -13.01 -14.22 4.48
CA LEU A 42 -12.14 -13.26 3.80
C LEU A 42 -12.40 -11.81 4.22
N VAL A 43 -11.32 -11.10 4.55
CA VAL A 43 -11.30 -9.65 4.62
C VAL A 43 -10.33 -9.13 3.55
N CYS A 44 -10.81 -8.25 2.68
CA CYS A 44 -10.01 -7.61 1.65
C CYS A 44 -9.60 -6.20 2.10
N GLN A 45 -8.34 -5.84 1.90
CA GLN A 45 -7.84 -4.49 2.11
C GLN A 45 -7.35 -3.93 0.77
N GLN A 46 -7.92 -2.81 0.33
CA GLN A 46 -7.55 -2.18 -0.93
C GLN A 46 -7.71 -0.65 -0.86
N THR A 47 -6.62 0.07 -1.09
CA THR A 47 -6.59 1.54 -1.04
C THR A 47 -6.92 2.20 -2.37
N TRP A 48 -6.76 1.50 -3.49
CA TRP A 48 -7.09 2.03 -4.81
C TRP A 48 -8.57 1.82 -5.12
N LYS A 49 -9.32 2.93 -5.22
CA LYS A 49 -10.79 2.93 -5.32
C LYS A 49 -11.36 2.06 -6.45
N PRO A 50 -10.81 2.04 -7.67
CA PRO A 50 -11.31 1.15 -8.72
C PRO A 50 -11.25 -0.34 -8.36
N LYS A 51 -10.12 -0.84 -7.83
CA LYS A 51 -10.02 -2.25 -7.37
C LYS A 51 -10.94 -2.53 -6.18
N ALA A 52 -11.04 -1.57 -5.24
CA ALA A 52 -11.95 -1.71 -4.10
C ALA A 52 -13.42 -1.83 -4.56
N ASN A 53 -13.82 -1.05 -5.57
CA ASN A 53 -15.17 -1.12 -6.12
C ASN A 53 -15.45 -2.47 -6.78
N LEU A 54 -14.49 -3.06 -7.51
CA LEU A 54 -14.65 -4.39 -8.10
C LEU A 54 -14.87 -5.47 -7.04
N LEU A 55 -14.06 -5.44 -5.97
CA LEU A 55 -14.21 -6.36 -4.84
C LEU A 55 -15.58 -6.20 -4.14
N GLN A 56 -16.04 -4.96 -3.95
CA GLN A 56 -17.35 -4.68 -3.35
C GLN A 56 -18.50 -5.16 -4.25
N ALA A 57 -18.39 -4.94 -5.57
CA ALA A 57 -19.37 -5.41 -6.54
C ALA A 57 -19.46 -6.95 -6.59
N ALA A 58 -18.34 -7.64 -6.32
CA ALA A 58 -18.28 -9.10 -6.16
C ALA A 58 -18.76 -9.58 -4.77
N GLY A 59 -19.23 -8.69 -3.89
CA GLY A 59 -19.78 -9.05 -2.58
C GLY A 59 -18.73 -9.29 -1.48
N HIS A 60 -17.45 -9.03 -1.73
CA HIS A 60 -16.41 -9.21 -0.71
C HIS A 60 -16.43 -8.10 0.35
N ARG A 61 -16.10 -8.46 1.59
CA ARG A 61 -15.87 -7.49 2.68
C ARG A 61 -14.57 -6.71 2.42
N VAL A 62 -14.69 -5.43 2.08
CA VAL A 62 -13.53 -4.54 1.83
C VAL A 62 -13.39 -3.51 2.96
N GLU A 63 -12.22 -3.50 3.60
CA GLU A 63 -11.91 -2.60 4.72
C GLU A 63 -10.70 -1.72 4.43
N ARG A 64 -10.72 -0.48 4.94
CA ARG A 64 -9.56 0.43 4.86
C ARG A 64 -8.55 0.10 5.94
N GLU A 65 -9.04 -0.10 7.16
CA GLU A 65 -8.29 -0.47 8.35
C GLU A 65 -8.77 -1.84 8.79
N VAL A 66 -7.81 -2.76 8.97
CA VAL A 66 -8.08 -4.16 9.32
C VAL A 66 -7.51 -4.40 10.71
N ASN A 67 -8.26 -5.14 11.53
CA ASN A 67 -7.89 -5.48 12.91
C ASN A 67 -7.90 -6.99 13.14
N GLY A 68 -7.06 -7.43 14.08
CA GLY A 68 -6.93 -8.82 14.51
C GLY A 68 -5.88 -9.61 13.73
N LEU A 69 -5.77 -10.89 14.06
CA LEU A 69 -4.82 -11.83 13.47
C LEU A 69 -5.54 -12.80 12.54
N PHE A 70 -4.79 -13.35 11.58
CA PHE A 70 -5.27 -14.17 10.48
C PHE A 70 -4.38 -15.37 10.27
N ASP A 71 -5.01 -16.50 9.93
CA ASP A 71 -4.35 -17.78 9.68
C ASP A 71 -3.69 -17.80 8.29
N LEU A 72 -4.25 -17.03 7.34
CA LEU A 72 -3.69 -16.80 6.01
C LEU A 72 -3.70 -15.31 5.68
N VAL A 73 -2.53 -14.76 5.37
CA VAL A 73 -2.37 -13.39 4.86
C VAL A 73 -1.83 -13.45 3.44
N LEU A 74 -2.70 -13.11 2.50
CA LEU A 74 -2.38 -12.94 1.08
C LEU A 74 -1.95 -11.49 0.83
N VAL A 75 -0.95 -11.29 -0.03
CA VAL A 75 -0.53 -9.94 -0.41
C VAL A 75 -0.05 -9.89 -1.86
N LEU A 76 -0.42 -8.82 -2.57
CA LEU A 76 0.17 -8.45 -3.87
C LEU A 76 1.03 -7.20 -3.67
N PRO A 77 2.32 -7.33 -3.30
CA PRO A 77 3.16 -6.20 -2.94
C PRO A 77 3.29 -5.16 -4.06
N ASP A 78 3.47 -3.90 -3.67
CA ASP A 78 3.83 -2.86 -4.63
C ASP A 78 5.20 -3.14 -5.30
N PRO A 79 5.38 -2.84 -6.60
CA PRO A 79 6.69 -2.98 -7.25
C PRO A 79 7.76 -2.02 -6.71
N GLN A 80 7.37 -0.87 -6.13
CA GLN A 80 8.32 0.05 -5.52
C GLN A 80 8.97 -0.61 -4.29
N ARG A 81 10.30 -0.74 -4.30
CA ARG A 81 11.09 -1.45 -3.27
C ARG A 81 10.68 -1.14 -1.83
N ASP A 82 10.62 0.13 -1.44
CA ASP A 82 10.38 0.49 -0.04
C ASP A 82 8.96 0.12 0.41
N LEU A 83 7.99 0.19 -0.50
CA LEU A 83 6.63 -0.24 -0.22
C LEU A 83 6.48 -1.76 -0.32
N MET A 84 7.20 -2.42 -1.22
CA MET A 84 7.28 -3.87 -1.34
C MET A 84 7.65 -4.52 0.00
N VAL A 85 8.75 -4.06 0.61
CA VAL A 85 9.24 -4.62 1.88
C VAL A 85 8.32 -4.24 3.05
N ALA A 86 7.73 -3.04 3.02
CA ALA A 86 6.75 -2.63 4.01
C ALA A 86 5.44 -3.43 3.92
N ASP A 87 4.99 -3.79 2.72
CA ASP A 87 3.82 -4.66 2.51
C ASP A 87 4.08 -6.06 3.10
N LEU A 88 5.29 -6.61 2.95
CA LEU A 88 5.68 -7.87 3.60
C LEU A 88 5.70 -7.76 5.14
N ALA A 89 6.25 -6.66 5.67
CA ALA A 89 6.26 -6.42 7.11
C ALA A 89 4.85 -6.27 7.68
N ARG A 90 4.00 -5.49 7.00
CA ARG A 90 2.60 -5.32 7.36
C ARG A 90 1.83 -6.64 7.30
N ALA A 91 2.06 -7.47 6.28
CA ALA A 91 1.45 -8.78 6.20
C ALA A 91 1.84 -9.67 7.39
N HIS A 92 3.10 -9.62 7.82
CA HIS A 92 3.56 -10.35 9.02
C HIS A 92 2.85 -9.91 10.30
N ASP A 93 2.52 -8.62 10.45
CA ASP A 93 1.85 -8.08 11.64
C ASP A 93 0.44 -8.65 11.83
N TYR A 94 -0.19 -9.07 10.74
CA TYR A 94 -1.51 -9.70 10.75
C TYR A 94 -1.47 -11.22 10.93
N LEU A 95 -0.29 -11.86 10.98
CA LEU A 95 -0.20 -13.31 11.12
C LEU A 95 -0.50 -13.77 12.56
N ALA A 96 -1.48 -14.65 12.68
CA ALA A 96 -1.65 -15.49 13.86
C ALA A 96 -0.43 -16.41 14.07
N PRO A 97 -0.17 -16.91 15.29
CA PRO A 97 0.79 -17.99 15.50
C PRO A 97 0.50 -19.17 14.56
N GLY A 98 1.51 -19.67 13.84
CA GLY A 98 1.35 -20.73 12.84
C GLY A 98 0.82 -20.28 11.47
N GLY A 99 0.32 -19.05 11.35
CA GLY A 99 -0.28 -18.54 10.12
C GLY A 99 0.70 -18.43 8.95
N VAL A 100 0.16 -18.37 7.73
CA VAL A 100 0.92 -18.32 6.47
C VAL A 100 0.82 -16.95 5.83
N LEU A 101 1.96 -16.35 5.48
CA LEU A 101 2.01 -15.20 4.58
C LEU A 101 2.33 -15.70 3.18
N MET A 102 1.45 -15.43 2.22
CA MET A 102 1.67 -15.71 0.80
C MET A 102 1.66 -14.43 -0.03
N ALA A 103 2.74 -14.22 -0.78
CA ALA A 103 2.88 -13.09 -1.68
C ALA A 103 2.95 -13.57 -3.13
N ALA A 104 2.45 -12.76 -4.06
CA ALA A 104 2.70 -12.98 -5.48
C ALA A 104 3.06 -11.68 -6.22
N VAL A 105 4.04 -11.80 -7.13
CA VAL A 105 4.61 -10.66 -7.86
C VAL A 105 4.87 -11.06 -9.32
N HIS A 106 4.55 -10.15 -10.25
CA HIS A 106 4.84 -10.32 -11.68
C HIS A 106 6.35 -10.36 -11.93
N ASN A 107 6.83 -11.15 -12.89
CA ASN A 107 8.28 -11.29 -13.10
C ASN A 107 8.96 -9.98 -13.49
N ASP A 108 8.31 -9.16 -14.30
CA ASP A 108 8.81 -7.82 -14.68
C ASP A 108 8.73 -6.79 -13.54
N ALA A 109 8.01 -7.11 -12.47
CA ALA A 109 7.85 -6.25 -11.30
C ALA A 109 8.81 -6.62 -10.15
N GLY A 110 9.86 -7.40 -10.43
CA GLY A 110 10.90 -7.73 -9.44
C GLY A 110 10.58 -8.93 -8.55
N SER A 111 9.86 -9.93 -9.06
CA SER A 111 9.42 -11.11 -8.30
C SER A 111 10.55 -11.82 -7.53
N LYS A 112 11.70 -12.07 -8.17
CA LYS A 112 12.88 -12.70 -7.54
C LYS A 112 13.43 -11.89 -6.38
N ARG A 113 13.38 -10.55 -6.48
CA ARG A 113 13.86 -9.65 -5.42
C ARG A 113 12.91 -9.68 -4.23
N CYS A 114 11.60 -9.63 -4.47
CA CYS A 114 10.60 -9.74 -3.40
C CYS A 114 10.70 -11.08 -2.66
N GLU A 115 10.91 -12.17 -3.41
CA GLU A 115 11.15 -13.51 -2.85
C GLU A 115 12.40 -13.53 -1.95
N GLN A 116 13.50 -12.91 -2.39
CA GLN A 116 14.72 -12.79 -1.60
C GLN A 116 14.49 -12.00 -0.31
N TYR A 117 13.72 -10.91 -0.34
CA TYR A 117 13.36 -10.18 0.86
C TYR A 117 12.57 -11.07 1.84
N LEU A 118 11.52 -11.76 1.39
CA LEU A 118 10.78 -12.66 2.30
C LEU A 118 11.69 -13.73 2.90
N ARG A 119 12.60 -14.31 2.10
CA ARG A 119 13.60 -15.28 2.58
C ARG A 119 14.55 -14.68 3.62
N GLU A 120 14.99 -13.44 3.43
CA GLU A 120 15.90 -12.76 4.35
C GLU A 120 15.30 -12.63 5.75
N VAL A 121 13.98 -12.37 5.83
CA VAL A 121 13.28 -12.12 7.09
C VAL A 121 12.69 -13.38 7.73
N ALA A 122 12.13 -14.28 6.92
CA ALA A 122 11.46 -15.50 7.37
C ALA A 122 12.38 -16.74 7.45
N GLY A 123 13.55 -16.68 6.80
CA GLY A 123 14.46 -17.82 6.67
C GLY A 123 13.96 -18.80 5.60
N GLN A 124 13.21 -19.82 6.01
CA GLN A 124 12.71 -20.84 5.08
C GLN A 124 11.42 -20.37 4.40
N ILE A 125 11.40 -20.48 3.07
CA ILE A 125 10.23 -20.13 2.24
C ILE A 125 10.01 -21.20 1.18
N THR A 126 8.76 -21.31 0.73
CA THR A 126 8.38 -22.10 -0.46
C THR A 126 8.04 -21.14 -1.60
N SER A 127 8.27 -21.54 -2.86
CA SER A 127 7.94 -20.72 -4.01
C SER A 127 7.56 -21.56 -5.23
N LEU A 128 6.78 -20.97 -6.12
CA LEU A 128 6.50 -21.50 -7.45
C LEU A 128 6.38 -20.38 -8.48
N SER A 129 6.53 -20.71 -9.76
CA SER A 129 6.38 -19.76 -10.86
C SER A 129 5.34 -20.27 -11.85
N LYS A 130 4.32 -19.43 -12.09
CA LYS A 130 3.21 -19.68 -13.01
C LYS A 130 2.66 -18.33 -13.47
N HIS A 131 1.95 -18.26 -14.59
CA HIS A 131 1.28 -17.03 -15.04
C HIS A 131 2.25 -15.82 -15.13
N HIS A 132 3.46 -16.06 -15.64
CA HIS A 132 4.54 -15.06 -15.74
C HIS A 132 4.79 -14.27 -14.44
N SER A 133 4.49 -14.92 -13.32
CA SER A 133 4.55 -14.38 -11.98
C SER A 133 5.14 -15.44 -11.05
N ARG A 134 5.44 -15.03 -9.83
CA ARG A 134 5.94 -15.92 -8.79
C ARG A 134 5.09 -15.76 -7.55
N ALA A 135 4.62 -16.88 -7.01
CA ALA A 135 4.04 -16.96 -5.68
C ALA A 135 5.05 -17.57 -4.72
N PHE A 136 5.14 -17.05 -3.51
CA PHE A 136 6.06 -17.52 -2.49
C PHE A 136 5.50 -17.21 -1.10
N TRP A 137 5.77 -18.10 -0.14
CA TRP A 137 5.16 -18.04 1.18
C TRP A 137 6.04 -18.60 2.28
N ALA A 138 5.73 -18.20 3.50
CA ALA A 138 6.34 -18.70 4.73
C ALA A 138 5.33 -18.73 5.87
N SER A 139 5.55 -19.66 6.80
CA SER A 139 4.73 -19.78 8.02
C SER A 139 5.41 -19.07 9.20
N LYS A 140 4.60 -18.51 10.10
CA LYS A 140 5.05 -17.93 11.37
C LYS A 140 5.21 -19.03 12.42
N GLN A 141 6.35 -19.70 12.39
CA GLN A 141 6.66 -20.78 13.33
C GLN A 141 7.20 -20.22 14.65
N GLU A 142 6.68 -20.69 15.78
CA GLU A 142 7.08 -20.22 17.12
C GLU A 142 8.57 -20.45 17.41
N ASN A 143 9.11 -21.59 16.96
CA ASN A 143 10.52 -21.97 17.16
C ASN A 143 11.49 -21.33 16.14
N LYS A 144 11.00 -20.59 15.15
CA LYS A 144 11.81 -19.91 14.13
C LYS A 144 11.26 -18.49 13.92
N PRO A 145 11.46 -17.58 14.89
CA PRO A 145 10.95 -16.22 14.78
C PRO A 145 11.60 -15.49 13.60
N TRP A 146 10.81 -14.65 12.95
CA TRP A 146 11.29 -13.81 11.86
C TRP A 146 12.19 -12.69 12.41
N LYS A 147 13.05 -12.12 11.57
CA LYS A 147 13.98 -11.05 11.98
C LYS A 147 13.25 -9.76 12.32
N ALA A 148 12.91 -9.57 13.59
CA ALA A 148 12.14 -8.43 14.10
C ALA A 148 12.75 -7.06 13.73
N ASP A 149 14.07 -6.90 13.88
CA ASP A 149 14.76 -5.63 13.56
C ASP A 149 14.67 -5.27 12.08
N LEU A 150 14.69 -6.27 11.19
CA LEU A 150 14.57 -6.06 9.75
C LEU A 150 13.13 -5.67 9.39
N LEU A 151 12.13 -6.37 9.95
CA LEU A 151 10.73 -6.02 9.80
C LEU A 151 10.48 -4.58 10.26
N GLU A 152 11.06 -4.18 11.39
CA GLU A 152 10.88 -2.83 11.92
C GLU A 152 11.47 -1.76 11.01
N ARG A 153 12.69 -1.98 10.51
CA ARG A 153 13.27 -1.08 9.50
C ARG A 153 12.40 -0.96 8.25
N TRP A 154 11.76 -2.05 7.81
CA TRP A 154 10.86 -2.02 6.66
C TRP A 154 9.59 -1.21 6.94
N ARG A 155 8.99 -1.35 8.14
CA ARG A 155 7.84 -0.52 8.55
C ARG A 155 8.21 0.96 8.54
N GLN A 156 9.31 1.30 9.19
CA GLN A 156 9.81 2.69 9.26
C GLN A 156 10.17 3.24 7.88
N GLY A 157 10.57 2.40 6.93
CA GLY A 157 10.88 2.81 5.56
C GLY A 157 9.69 3.44 4.81
N ALA A 158 8.45 3.04 5.14
CA ALA A 158 7.23 3.45 4.42
C ALA A 158 6.33 4.43 5.19
N VAL A 159 6.76 4.93 6.35
CA VAL A 159 5.96 5.89 7.14
C VAL A 159 5.87 7.25 6.44
N MET A 160 4.83 8.01 6.81
CA MET A 160 4.69 9.40 6.39
C MET A 160 5.83 10.24 6.97
N ARG A 161 6.49 11.03 6.12
CA ARG A 161 7.58 11.92 6.51
C ARG A 161 7.50 13.24 5.77
N ARG A 162 8.16 14.24 6.34
CA ARG A 162 8.35 15.51 5.64
C ARG A 162 9.45 15.36 4.57
N ILE A 163 9.21 15.96 3.41
CA ILE A 163 10.16 16.03 2.27
C ILE A 163 10.36 17.50 1.87
N LEU A 164 11.35 17.76 1.00
CA LEU A 164 11.62 19.07 0.42
C LEU A 164 11.71 20.16 1.51
N ASP A 165 12.72 20.02 2.37
CA ASP A 165 13.02 20.93 3.49
C ASP A 165 11.86 21.14 4.46
N GLY A 166 11.08 20.08 4.72
CA GLY A 166 9.98 20.15 5.67
C GLY A 166 8.64 20.58 5.06
N ARG A 167 8.61 20.95 3.77
CA ARG A 167 7.43 21.60 3.18
C ARG A 167 6.25 20.66 3.00
N PHE A 168 6.47 19.45 2.49
CA PHE A 168 5.38 18.52 2.15
C PHE A 168 5.41 17.27 3.01
N TRP A 169 4.24 16.71 3.28
CA TRP A 169 4.13 15.34 3.81
C TRP A 169 4.00 14.35 2.66
N SER A 170 4.79 13.29 2.67
CA SER A 170 4.74 12.23 1.66
C SER A 170 5.24 10.90 2.24
N ARG A 171 5.17 9.82 1.44
CA ARG A 171 5.68 8.48 1.76
C ARG A 171 5.85 7.61 0.51
N PRO A 172 6.69 6.56 0.57
CA PRO A 172 6.71 5.51 -0.45
C PRO A 172 5.31 5.00 -0.85
N GLY A 173 5.13 4.72 -2.14
CA GLY A 173 3.83 4.38 -2.73
C GLY A 173 3.10 5.54 -3.40
N LEU A 174 3.50 6.78 -3.12
CA LEU A 174 3.06 7.94 -3.89
C LEU A 174 3.96 8.12 -5.12
N PHE A 175 3.40 8.67 -6.20
CA PHE A 175 4.17 9.01 -7.39
C PHE A 175 5.21 10.08 -7.07
N ASN A 176 6.47 9.87 -7.49
CA ASN A 176 7.63 10.71 -7.14
C ASN A 176 7.57 11.19 -5.68
N TRP A 177 7.43 10.25 -4.76
CA TRP A 177 7.11 10.56 -3.37
C TRP A 177 8.15 11.41 -2.63
N ASP A 178 9.40 11.48 -3.08
CA ASP A 178 10.50 12.16 -2.40
C ASP A 178 11.03 13.40 -3.13
N ARG A 179 10.50 13.72 -4.30
CA ARG A 179 10.98 14.81 -5.16
C ARG A 179 9.88 15.37 -6.03
N ILE A 180 10.05 16.61 -6.48
CA ILE A 180 9.15 17.20 -7.47
C ILE A 180 9.29 16.43 -8.79
N ASP A 181 8.16 16.02 -9.35
CA ASP A 181 8.10 15.44 -10.69
C ASP A 181 8.48 16.47 -11.76
N GLU A 182 9.29 16.07 -12.75
CA GLU A 182 9.79 16.98 -13.79
C GLU A 182 8.66 17.59 -14.62
N GLY A 183 7.65 16.78 -14.97
CA GLY A 183 6.47 17.25 -15.69
C GLY A 183 5.66 18.25 -14.88
N SER A 184 5.47 17.97 -13.58
CA SER A 184 4.81 18.87 -12.65
C SER A 184 5.59 20.17 -12.47
N ALA A 185 6.92 20.12 -12.39
CA ALA A 185 7.78 21.30 -12.33
C ALA A 185 7.69 22.13 -13.62
N LEU A 186 7.64 21.48 -14.78
CA LEU A 186 7.47 22.15 -16.07
C LEU A 186 6.10 22.81 -16.18
N LEU A 187 5.03 22.09 -15.79
CA LEU A 187 3.68 22.62 -15.79
C LEU A 187 3.57 23.86 -14.89
N ALA A 188 4.12 23.79 -13.68
CA ALA A 188 4.12 24.91 -12.73
C ALA A 188 4.73 26.20 -13.31
N LYS A 189 5.75 26.09 -14.18
CA LYS A 189 6.36 27.25 -14.86
C LYS A 189 5.45 27.90 -15.92
N HIS A 190 4.46 27.16 -16.42
CA HIS A 190 3.57 27.59 -17.50
C HIS A 190 2.13 27.83 -17.04
N LEU A 191 1.84 27.64 -15.75
CA LEU A 191 0.55 28.00 -15.19
C LEU A 191 0.39 29.53 -15.22
N PRO A 192 -0.80 30.06 -15.51
CA PRO A 192 -1.03 31.49 -15.51
C PRO A 192 -0.90 32.07 -14.10
N GLU A 193 -0.49 33.33 -14.00
CA GLU A 193 -0.35 34.05 -12.72
C GLU A 193 -1.70 34.24 -12.00
N THR A 194 -2.80 34.10 -12.73
CA THR A 194 -4.17 34.22 -12.23
C THR A 194 -5.01 33.04 -12.69
N ILE A 195 -5.63 32.35 -11.75
CA ILE A 195 -6.65 31.33 -12.02
C ILE A 195 -7.91 31.71 -11.26
N GLU A 196 -9.04 31.67 -11.95
CA GLU A 196 -10.35 32.03 -11.42
C GLU A 196 -11.31 30.83 -11.49
N GLY A 197 -12.30 30.82 -10.60
CA GLY A 197 -13.32 29.76 -10.56
C GLY A 197 -12.88 28.51 -9.79
N ASN A 198 -13.60 27.42 -10.03
CA ASN A 198 -13.36 26.13 -9.39
C ASN A 198 -12.28 25.37 -10.14
N VAL A 199 -11.21 25.00 -9.42
CA VAL A 199 -10.06 24.28 -9.98
C VAL A 199 -10.00 22.88 -9.37
N ALA A 200 -9.64 21.89 -10.18
CA ALA A 200 -9.42 20.51 -9.75
C ALA A 200 -8.01 20.04 -10.13
N ASP A 201 -7.32 19.40 -9.19
CA ASP A 201 -6.01 18.77 -9.37
C ASP A 201 -6.20 17.24 -9.42
N PHE A 202 -6.36 16.71 -10.64
CA PHE A 202 -6.60 15.28 -10.85
C PHE A 202 -5.30 14.50 -10.70
N GLY A 203 -5.27 13.61 -9.70
CA GLY A 203 -4.04 12.87 -9.37
C GLY A 203 -3.04 13.70 -8.57
N CYS A 204 -3.52 14.62 -7.74
CA CYS A 204 -2.72 15.57 -6.95
C CYS A 204 -1.56 14.97 -6.12
N GLY A 205 -1.56 13.66 -5.85
CA GLY A 205 -0.49 12.99 -5.13
C GLY A 205 -0.28 13.60 -3.74
N TRP A 206 0.93 14.09 -3.48
CA TRP A 206 1.27 14.81 -2.24
C TRP A 206 1.06 16.35 -2.34
N GLY A 207 0.42 16.82 -3.42
CA GLY A 207 -0.17 18.16 -3.51
C GLY A 207 0.75 19.27 -4.06
N PHE A 208 1.80 18.93 -4.81
CA PHE A 208 2.74 19.92 -5.35
C PHE A 208 2.06 21.05 -6.15
N LEU A 209 1.27 20.68 -7.17
CA LEU A 209 0.62 21.63 -8.07
C LEU A 209 -0.44 22.43 -7.33
N SER A 210 -1.26 21.78 -6.51
CA SER A 210 -2.21 22.44 -5.62
C SER A 210 -1.54 23.49 -4.71
N ASP A 211 -0.42 23.16 -4.05
CA ASP A 211 0.33 24.10 -3.21
C ASP A 211 0.96 25.24 -4.03
N HIS A 212 1.47 24.94 -5.23
CA HIS A 212 1.98 25.96 -6.15
C HIS A 212 0.88 26.96 -6.54
N LEU A 213 -0.29 26.46 -6.96
CA LEU A 213 -1.44 27.28 -7.34
C LEU A 213 -1.89 28.20 -6.20
N LEU A 214 -2.05 27.65 -4.99
CA LEU A 214 -2.53 28.43 -3.85
C LEU A 214 -1.57 29.54 -3.41
N ARG A 215 -0.28 29.42 -3.69
CA ARG A 215 0.75 30.39 -3.29
C ARG A 215 1.07 31.42 -4.37
N ASN A 216 1.10 30.98 -5.62
CA ASN A 216 1.64 31.77 -6.72
C ASN A 216 0.55 32.31 -7.65
N CYS A 217 -0.59 31.64 -7.73
CA CYS A 217 -1.71 32.14 -8.50
C CYS A 217 -2.60 33.00 -7.61
N ARG A 218 -2.84 34.25 -8.00
CA ARG A 218 -3.82 35.08 -7.30
C ARG A 218 -5.20 34.49 -7.57
N THR A 219 -5.89 34.02 -6.53
CA THR A 219 -7.32 33.76 -6.63
C THR A 219 -8.03 35.10 -6.57
N ARG A 220 -8.61 35.56 -7.69
CA ARG A 220 -9.47 36.74 -7.67
C ARG A 220 -10.83 36.34 -7.07
N THR A 221 -10.83 36.05 -5.79
CA THR A 221 -12.07 35.94 -5.02
C THR A 221 -12.51 37.35 -4.69
N GLY A 222 -13.66 37.76 -5.25
CA GLY A 222 -14.37 38.93 -4.75
C GLY A 222 -14.95 38.65 -3.36
N ARG A 223 -14.13 38.51 -2.31
CA ARG A 223 -14.44 38.83 -0.90
C ARG A 223 -13.32 38.40 0.07
N THR A 224 -12.90 39.39 0.87
CA THR A 224 -12.43 39.36 2.27
C THR A 224 -11.39 38.30 2.69
N SER A 225 -10.27 38.83 3.19
CA SER A 225 -9.18 38.14 3.88
C SER A 225 -9.64 36.93 4.73
N PRO A 226 -8.89 35.82 4.74
CA PRO A 226 -9.13 34.74 5.69
C PRO A 226 -8.95 35.28 7.13
N PRO A 227 -9.80 34.89 8.10
CA PRO A 227 -9.52 35.20 9.50
C PRO A 227 -8.18 34.57 9.88
N ALA A 228 -7.32 35.36 10.54
CA ALA A 228 -6.07 34.87 11.07
C ALA A 228 -6.33 33.65 11.95
N LEU A 229 -5.74 32.51 11.61
CA LEU A 229 -5.66 31.36 12.51
C LEU A 229 -4.77 31.77 13.68
N SER A 230 -5.39 32.19 14.78
CA SER A 230 -4.70 32.35 16.06
C SER A 230 -4.27 30.96 16.56
N ALA A 231 -2.96 30.80 16.74
CA ALA A 231 -2.42 29.64 17.43
C ALA A 231 -2.98 29.62 18.87
N PRO A 232 -3.45 28.47 19.38
CA PRO A 232 -3.86 28.37 20.77
C PRO A 232 -2.64 28.57 21.66
N SER A 233 -2.71 29.55 22.55
CA SER A 233 -1.76 29.77 23.63
C SER A 233 -1.78 28.58 24.59
N LEU A 234 -0.78 27.73 24.52
CA LEU A 234 -0.49 26.76 25.57
C LEU A 234 0.04 27.51 26.79
N THR A 235 -0.82 27.72 27.78
CA THR A 235 -0.37 28.05 29.13
C THR A 235 -0.05 26.74 29.87
N PRO A 236 1.09 26.65 30.57
CA PRO A 236 1.40 25.48 31.38
C PRO A 236 0.63 25.59 32.70
N SER A 237 -0.28 24.65 32.95
CA SER A 237 -0.87 24.48 34.27
C SER A 237 0.17 23.94 35.24
N SER A 238 0.22 24.56 36.42
CA SER A 238 1.09 24.22 37.56
C SER A 238 0.62 22.96 38.28
#